data_AF-A0A970SEH5-F1
#
_entry.id   AF-A0A970SEH5-F1
#
_cell.length_a   1.000
_cell.length_b   1.000
_cell.length_c   1.000
_cell.angle_alpha   90.00
_cell.angle_beta   90.00
_cell.angle_gamma   90.00
#
_symmetry.space_group_name_H-M   'P 1'
#
loop_
_entity.id
_entity.type
_entity.pdbx_description
1 polymer ?
#
loop_
_entity_poly.entity_id
_entity_poly.type
_entity_poly.pdbx_seq_one_letter_code
_entity_poly.pdbx_strand_id
1 'polypeptide(L)'
;MIYKVTAVFPIKEKQQLYINLENIGDTEIKDIKPKFLIINDIKVQVSYIGMMNIKGIPVVVVRVIDQNYCTVEEIGNIKGENIYLEC
;
A
#
# COMPACT_ATOMS: atom_id res chain seq x y z
N MET A 1 -5.39 6.83 10.81
CA MET A 1 -4.05 7.48 10.71
C MET A 1 -3.63 7.46 9.24
N ILE A 2 -2.90 8.46 8.75
CA ILE A 2 -2.45 8.52 7.35
C ILE A 2 -0.92 8.42 7.32
N TYR A 3 -0.40 7.52 6.50
CA TYR A 3 1.03 7.32 6.29
C TYR A 3 1.42 7.68 4.87
N LYS A 4 2.55 8.37 4.71
CA LYS A 4 3.09 8.69 3.39
C LYS A 4 3.73 7.44 2.79
N VAL A 5 3.38 7.17 1.53
CA VAL A 5 3.88 6.01 0.78
C VAL A 5 5.06 6.44 -0.08
N THR A 6 6.17 5.73 0.01
CA THR A 6 7.38 6.00 -0.81
C THR A 6 7.36 5.22 -2.11
N ALA A 7 6.78 4.02 -2.11
CA ALA A 7 6.66 3.18 -3.30
C ALA A 7 5.51 2.18 -3.16
N VAL A 8 4.91 1.85 -4.31
CA VAL A 8 3.93 0.77 -4.45
C VAL A 8 4.40 -0.17 -5.54
N PHE A 9 4.42 -1.48 -5.25
CA PHE A 9 4.79 -2.52 -6.21
C PHE A 9 3.65 -3.52 -6.35
N PRO A 10 3.17 -3.78 -7.58
CA PRO A 10 2.08 -4.71 -7.79
C PRO A 10 2.57 -6.16 -7.86
N ILE A 11 1.71 -7.07 -7.42
CA ILE A 11 1.92 -8.53 -7.54
C ILE A 11 0.70 -9.09 -8.26
N LYS A 12 0.78 -9.06 -9.57
CA LYS A 12 -0.31 -9.40 -10.49
C LYS A 12 -0.88 -10.79 -10.21
N GLU A 13 -0.01 -11.79 -10.00
CA GLU A 13 -0.39 -13.18 -9.74
C GLU A 13 -1.24 -13.35 -8.47
N LYS A 14 -1.01 -12.49 -7.46
CA LYS A 14 -1.68 -12.58 -6.15
C LYS A 14 -2.76 -11.53 -5.94
N GLN A 15 -2.93 -10.61 -6.90
CA GLN A 15 -3.78 -9.42 -6.79
C GLN A 15 -3.46 -8.62 -5.51
N GLN A 16 -2.16 -8.37 -5.28
CA GLN A 16 -1.64 -7.69 -4.08
C GLN A 16 -0.79 -6.47 -4.45
N LEU A 17 -0.64 -5.57 -3.48
CA LEU A 17 0.27 -4.44 -3.52
C LEU A 17 1.23 -4.53 -2.34
N TYR A 18 2.52 -4.41 -2.60
CA TYR A 18 3.54 -4.12 -1.60
C TYR A 18 3.71 -2.62 -1.48
N ILE A 19 3.52 -2.10 -0.27
CA ILE A 19 3.52 -0.68 0.02
C ILE A 19 4.66 -0.39 0.99
N ASN A 20 5.58 0.46 0.55
CA ASN A 20 6.65 0.98 1.40
C ASN A 20 6.23 2.33 1.99
N LEU A 21 6.45 2.52 3.29
CA LEU A 21 6.03 3.72 4.02
C LEU A 21 7.25 4.58 4.40
N GLU A 22 7.06 5.90 4.47
CA GLU A 22 8.14 6.83 4.82
C GLU A 22 8.34 6.90 6.34
N ASN A 23 9.59 6.76 6.80
CA ASN A 23 10.03 7.05 8.17
C ASN A 23 9.25 6.38 9.30
N ILE A 24 8.73 5.16 9.09
CA ILE A 24 8.14 4.36 10.17
C ILE A 24 9.22 3.40 10.68
N GLY A 25 9.70 3.60 11.90
CA GLY A 25 10.67 2.68 12.52
C GLY A 25 10.04 1.30 12.77
N ASP A 26 10.87 0.26 12.96
CA ASP A 26 10.42 -1.15 13.06
C ASP A 26 9.32 -1.44 14.12
N THR A 27 9.19 -0.57 15.12
CA THR A 27 8.29 -0.78 16.27
C THR A 27 6.86 -0.30 16.01
N GLU A 28 6.65 0.70 15.15
CA GLU A 28 5.33 1.27 14.85
C GLU A 28 4.55 0.51 13.78
N ILE A 29 5.23 -0.34 12.99
CA ILE A 29 4.61 -0.95 11.82
C ILE A 29 3.63 -2.08 12.20
N LYS A 30 3.83 -2.78 13.32
CA LYS A 30 3.10 -4.01 13.69
C LYS A 30 1.57 -3.86 13.81
N ASP A 31 1.06 -2.64 13.98
CA ASP A 31 -0.37 -2.36 14.17
C ASP A 31 -1.04 -1.65 12.97
N ILE A 32 -0.35 -1.54 11.83
CA ILE A 32 -0.90 -0.89 10.63
C ILE A 32 -1.95 -1.80 9.98
N LYS A 33 -3.23 -1.41 10.11
CA LYS A 33 -4.40 -2.08 9.49
C LYS A 33 -5.04 -1.17 8.44
N PRO A 34 -4.45 -1.07 7.25
CA PRO A 34 -4.94 -0.16 6.21
C PRO A 34 -6.31 -0.57 5.71
N LYS A 35 -7.13 0.45 5.45
CA LYS A 35 -8.47 0.33 4.85
C LYS A 35 -8.51 0.94 3.46
N PHE A 36 -7.72 1.99 3.23
CA PHE A 36 -7.67 2.69 1.95
C PHE A 36 -6.25 2.97 1.50
N LEU A 37 -6.04 2.84 0.20
CA LEU A 37 -4.91 3.41 -0.52
C LEU A 37 -5.42 4.67 -1.23
N ILE A 38 -4.87 5.82 -0.88
CA ILE A 38 -5.26 7.11 -1.47
C ILE A 38 -4.27 7.42 -2.59
N ILE A 39 -4.79 7.67 -3.80
CA ILE A 39 -3.98 7.96 -4.98
C ILE A 39 -4.62 9.14 -5.72
N ASN A 40 -3.91 10.27 -5.81
CA ASN A 40 -4.44 11.50 -6.44
C ASN A 40 -5.85 11.85 -5.89
N ASP A 41 -5.98 11.83 -4.55
CA ASP A 41 -7.23 12.09 -3.82
C ASP A 41 -8.36 11.04 -3.99
N ILE A 42 -8.14 9.99 -4.77
CA ILE A 42 -9.07 8.86 -4.93
C ILE A 42 -8.78 7.81 -3.86
N LYS A 43 -9.81 7.40 -3.11
CA LYS A 43 -9.70 6.31 -2.13
C LYS A 43 -9.99 4.96 -2.79
N VAL A 44 -8.99 4.10 -2.85
CA VAL A 44 -9.12 2.70 -3.27
C VAL A 44 -9.22 1.84 -2.02
N GLN A 45 -10.30 1.06 -1.89
CA GLN A 45 -10.47 0.18 -0.74
C GLN A 45 -9.50 -1.00 -0.80
N VAL A 46 -8.84 -1.28 0.31
CA VAL A 46 -7.88 -2.36 0.44
C VAL A 46 -8.18 -3.23 1.66
N SER A 47 -7.79 -4.50 1.58
CA SER A 47 -7.75 -5.43 2.70
C SER A 47 -6.30 -5.62 3.11
N TYR A 48 -6.02 -5.41 4.40
CA TYR A 48 -4.74 -5.78 4.98
C TYR A 48 -4.51 -7.29 4.88
N ILE A 49 -3.35 -7.68 4.34
CA ILE A 49 -2.93 -9.07 4.27
C ILE A 49 -1.89 -9.37 5.35
N GLY A 50 -0.93 -8.47 5.53
CA GLY A 50 0.17 -8.70 6.44
C GLY A 50 1.31 -7.71 6.24
N MET A 51 2.41 -7.98 6.93
CA MET A 51 3.66 -7.27 6.78
C MET A 51 4.78 -8.26 6.51
N MET A 52 5.78 -7.81 5.78
CA MET A 52 6.98 -8.61 5.53
C MET A 52 8.20 -7.71 5.34
N ASN A 53 9.39 -8.30 5.50
CA ASN A 53 10.64 -7.63 5.19
C ASN A 53 11.16 -8.14 3.84
N ILE A 54 11.45 -7.23 2.92
CA ILE A 54 12.02 -7.53 1.60
C ILE A 54 13.37 -6.84 1.51
N LYS A 55 14.46 -7.63 1.55
CA LYS A 55 15.84 -7.13 1.42
C LYS A 55 16.18 -6.01 2.43
N GLY A 56 15.66 -6.10 3.66
CA GLY A 56 15.87 -5.10 4.71
C GLY A 56 14.79 -4.01 4.75
N ILE A 57 13.84 -4.00 3.81
CA ILE A 57 12.79 -2.98 3.73
C ILE A 57 11.48 -3.56 4.28
N PRO A 58 10.90 -2.99 5.35
CA PRO A 58 9.58 -3.38 5.81
C PRO A 58 8.51 -2.91 4.81
N VAL A 59 7.64 -3.82 4.40
CA VAL A 59 6.53 -3.53 3.47
C VAL A 59 5.21 -4.00 4.05
N VAL A 60 4.18 -3.19 3.83
CA VAL A 60 2.79 -3.54 4.12
C VAL A 60 2.20 -4.18 2.88
N VAL A 61 1.58 -5.34 3.06
CA VAL A 61 0.94 -6.10 1.99
C VAL A 61 -0.57 -5.89 2.09
N VAL A 62 -1.16 -5.42 0.99
CA VAL A 62 -2.61 -5.24 0.89
C VAL A 62 -3.16 -5.87 -0.38
N ARG A 63 -4.45 -6.19 -0.37
CA ARG A 63 -5.20 -6.62 -1.56
C ARG A 63 -6.27 -5.59 -1.89
N VAL A 64 -6.35 -5.19 -3.16
CA VAL A 64 -7.38 -4.28 -3.66
C VAL A 64 -8.74 -4.99 -3.60
N ILE A 65 -9.71 -4.37 -2.94
CA ILE A 65 -11.09 -4.87 -2.85
C ILE A 65 -11.95 -4.27 -3.97
N ASP A 66 -11.77 -2.98 -4.22
CA ASP A 66 -12.59 -2.25 -5.18
C ASP A 66 -11.89 -2.16 -6.55
N GLN A 67 -12.28 -3.08 -7.45
CA GLN A 67 -11.75 -3.15 -8.81
C GLN A 67 -12.38 -2.11 -9.77
N ASN A 68 -13.42 -1.38 -9.34
CA ASN A 68 -14.11 -0.44 -10.22
C ASN A 68 -13.27 0.81 -10.51
N TYR A 69 -12.28 1.11 -9.67
CA TYR A 69 -11.49 2.35 -9.76
C TYR A 69 -10.11 2.13 -10.37
N CYS A 70 -9.48 0.99 -10.10
CA CYS A 70 -8.12 0.72 -10.58
C CYS A 70 -7.74 -0.75 -10.37
N THR A 71 -7.08 -1.36 -11.35
CA THR A 71 -6.44 -2.67 -11.21
C THR A 71 -5.11 -2.56 -10.46
N VAL A 72 -4.64 -3.67 -9.89
CA VAL A 72 -3.31 -3.71 -9.25
C VAL A 72 -2.18 -3.30 -10.21
N GLU A 73 -2.31 -3.60 -11.50
CA GLU A 73 -1.31 -3.26 -12.51
C GLU A 73 -1.27 -1.75 -12.81
N GLU A 74 -2.44 -1.11 -12.88
CA GLU A 74 -2.56 0.34 -13.06
C GLU A 74 -1.99 1.09 -11.85
N ILE A 75 -2.29 0.64 -10.63
CA ILE A 75 -1.76 1.24 -9.38
C ILE A 75 -0.23 1.17 -9.35
N GLY A 76 0.35 0.05 -9.78
CA GLY A 76 1.80 -0.15 -9.78
C GLY A 76 2.59 0.77 -10.73
N ASN A 77 1.91 1.38 -11.71
CA ASN A 77 2.52 2.32 -12.63
C ASN A 77 2.50 3.77 -12.13
N ILE A 78 1.83 4.04 -11.00
CA ILE A 78 1.66 5.39 -10.46
C ILE A 78 2.90 5.77 -9.66
N LYS A 79 3.54 6.88 -10.04
CA LYS A 79 4.73 7.40 -9.37
C LYS A 79 4.39 8.56 -8.42
N GLY A 80 4.74 8.38 -7.15
CA GLY A 80 5.57 9.34 -6.42
C GLY A 80 4.91 10.26 -5.41
N GLU A 81 4.15 11.26 -5.84
CA GLU A 81 4.02 12.45 -4.99
C GLU A 81 2.70 12.53 -4.20
N ASN A 82 1.64 11.81 -4.61
CA ASN A 82 0.31 11.88 -4.00
C ASN A 82 -0.26 10.50 -3.62
N ILE A 83 0.56 9.64 -3.02
CA ILE A 83 0.13 8.31 -2.55
C ILE A 83 0.21 8.24 -1.03
N TYR A 84 -0.88 7.82 -0.40
CA TYR A 84 -0.98 7.68 1.06
C TYR A 84 -1.70 6.40 1.45
N LEU A 85 -1.39 5.87 2.63
CA LEU A 85 -2.05 4.73 3.21
C LEU A 85 -2.87 5.17 4.43
N GLU A 86 -4.19 4.95 4.39
CA GLU A 86 -5.10 5.28 5.49
C GLU A 86 -5.51 4.01 6.26
N CYS A 87 -5.32 4.05 7.58
CA CYS A 87 -5.67 2.99 8.54
C CYS A 87 -6.81 3.41 9.46
#